data_AF-A0A7Y5ER12-F1
#
_entry.id   AF-A0A7Y5ER12-F1
#
_cell.length_a   1.000
_cell.length_b   1.000
_cell.length_c   1.000
_cell.angle_alpha   90.00
_cell.angle_beta   90.00
_cell.angle_gamma   90.00
#
_symmetry.space_group_name_H-M   'P 1'
#
loop_
_entity.id
_entity.type
_entity.pdbx_description
1 polymer ?
#
loop_
_entity_poly.entity_id
_entity_poly.type
_entity_poly.pdbx_seq_one_letter_code
_entity_poly.pdbx_strand_id
1 'polypeptide(L)'
;MRLCTIFLAIVASIATIGTAWPAPQTSPKTDDLRALDGEWVFVEDRTEGRTLEQLNPPMSSRFVFKVEESAIILVWGHGGGGNRDVKVKLDGAPTEIAGATAGALTRYRASWKDGTLAYEMEFVRAAGQAPERLIKREFRITADGLIVRSNLELTPGVWSVGLFRHPQDIAMPTPAKAAIGDLAWLEGAWVGTRGTGGAISFEERWSPPKGGAMLAVSRTVSRDRMSAFEFLRIVERDGGLVYIAQPNGAPPTEFVLSELSKTRAVFDNPRHDYPKRIVYELSEGGALTATIGYMKGGAPRKFEFKREGG
;
A
#
# COMPACT_ATOMS: atom_id res chain seq x y z
N MET A 1 39.56 -43.50 51.86
CA MET A 1 39.26 -43.31 50.42
C MET A 1 37.74 -43.27 50.23
N ARG A 2 37.13 -42.09 50.40
CA ARG A 2 35.74 -41.78 49.97
C ARG A 2 35.69 -40.27 49.73
N LEU A 3 35.69 -39.87 48.46
CA LEU A 3 35.41 -38.49 48.06
C LEU A 3 33.91 -38.22 48.27
N CYS A 4 33.60 -37.13 48.97
CA CYS A 4 32.25 -36.62 49.14
C CYS A 4 32.05 -35.48 48.12
N THR A 5 31.17 -35.70 47.14
CA THR A 5 30.85 -34.76 46.07
C THR A 5 29.89 -33.69 46.59
N ILE A 6 30.32 -32.42 46.64
CA ILE A 6 29.45 -31.28 46.91
C ILE A 6 28.79 -30.86 45.59
N PHE A 7 27.47 -31.00 45.50
CA PHE A 7 26.67 -30.42 44.42
C PHE A 7 26.46 -28.93 44.69
N LEU A 8 27.03 -28.07 43.85
CA LEU A 8 26.78 -26.64 43.85
C LEU A 8 25.58 -26.37 42.92
N ALA A 9 24.43 -26.01 43.50
CA ALA A 9 23.26 -25.58 42.74
C ALA A 9 23.48 -24.15 42.22
N ILE A 10 23.70 -24.00 40.91
CA ILE A 10 23.73 -22.71 40.23
C ILE A 10 22.27 -22.29 39.99
N VAL A 11 21.78 -21.32 40.76
CA VAL A 11 20.54 -20.61 40.45
C VAL A 11 20.84 -19.63 39.31
N ALA A 12 20.44 -20.00 38.09
CA ALA A 12 20.51 -19.10 36.95
C ALA A 12 19.35 -18.09 37.05
N SER A 13 19.67 -16.87 37.48
CA SER A 13 18.76 -15.73 37.39
C SER A 13 18.53 -15.39 35.92
N ILE A 14 17.35 -15.73 35.40
CA ILE A 14 16.92 -15.27 34.08
C ILE A 14 16.61 -13.77 34.20
N ALA A 15 17.58 -12.94 33.83
CA ALA A 15 17.35 -11.53 33.61
C ALA A 15 16.55 -11.40 32.31
N THR A 16 15.24 -11.18 32.42
CA THR A 16 14.42 -10.69 31.30
C THR A 16 14.95 -9.32 30.90
N ILE A 17 15.72 -9.24 29.82
CA ILE A 17 16.04 -7.97 29.15
C ILE A 17 14.76 -7.53 28.45
N GLY A 18 13.82 -6.98 29.22
CA GLY A 18 12.80 -6.11 28.66
C GLY A 18 13.53 -4.87 28.18
N THR A 19 13.56 -4.61 26.87
CA THR A 19 13.97 -3.31 26.35
C THR A 19 13.06 -2.27 26.99
N ALA A 20 13.60 -1.51 27.95
CA ALA A 20 12.84 -0.50 28.67
C ALA A 20 12.28 0.50 27.63
N TRP A 21 10.96 0.64 27.63
CA TRP A 21 10.28 1.64 26.81
C TRP A 21 10.81 3.02 27.23
N PRO A 22 11.26 3.88 26.31
CA PRO A 22 11.72 5.21 26.68
C PRO A 22 10.54 5.97 27.31
N ALA A 23 10.75 6.48 28.52
CA ALA A 23 9.73 7.27 29.21
C ALA A 23 9.30 8.45 28.31
N PRO A 24 8.00 8.81 28.26
CA PRO A 24 7.54 9.99 27.55
C PRO A 24 8.22 11.21 28.18
N GLN A 25 9.13 11.86 27.43
CA GLN A 25 9.96 12.94 27.99
C GLN A 25 9.43 14.34 27.73
N THR A 26 8.47 14.51 26.81
CA THR A 26 7.76 15.77 26.59
C THR A 26 6.35 15.50 26.06
N SER A 27 5.34 16.18 26.61
CA SER A 27 4.03 16.24 25.95
C SER A 27 4.22 16.89 24.58
N PRO A 28 3.65 16.33 23.50
CA PRO A 28 3.76 16.94 22.18
C PRO A 28 3.19 18.36 22.22
N LYS A 29 3.82 19.29 21.49
CA LYS A 29 3.12 20.52 21.14
C LYS A 29 1.93 20.12 20.29
N THR A 30 0.75 20.68 20.60
CA THR A 30 -0.51 20.31 19.93
C THR A 30 -0.41 20.46 18.41
N ASP A 31 0.31 21.48 17.92
CA ASP A 31 0.49 21.73 16.49
C ASP A 31 1.35 20.67 15.79
N ASP A 32 2.41 20.17 16.44
CA ASP A 32 3.28 19.14 15.85
C ASP A 32 2.53 17.82 15.68
N LEU A 33 1.67 17.47 16.63
CA LEU A 33 0.85 16.26 16.55
C LEU A 33 -0.26 16.44 15.51
N ARG A 34 -0.91 17.61 15.46
CA ARG A 34 -1.95 17.92 14.46
C ARG A 34 -1.43 17.85 13.03
N ALA A 35 -0.14 18.10 12.80
CA ALA A 35 0.47 17.95 11.48
C ALA A 35 0.43 16.50 10.95
N LEU A 36 0.14 15.50 11.78
CA LEU A 36 -0.06 14.11 11.35
C LEU A 36 -1.51 13.78 10.96
N ASP A 37 -2.47 14.66 11.25
CA ASP A 37 -3.89 14.40 11.07
C ASP A 37 -4.28 14.20 9.60
N GLY A 38 -5.18 13.26 9.33
CA GLY A 38 -5.74 13.04 8.00
C GLY A 38 -5.10 11.89 7.21
N GLU A 39 -5.32 11.93 5.90
CA GLU A 39 -4.92 10.89 4.96
C GLU A 39 -3.49 11.10 4.45
N TRP A 40 -2.73 10.01 4.39
CA TRP A 40 -1.37 9.97 3.89
C TRP A 40 -1.24 8.93 2.78
N VAL A 41 -0.63 9.33 1.67
CA VAL A 41 -0.40 8.48 0.50
C VAL A 41 1.10 8.35 0.26
N PHE A 42 1.53 7.12 0.01
CA PHE A 42 2.91 6.77 -0.30
C PHE A 42 3.36 7.44 -1.61
N VAL A 43 4.55 8.03 -1.59
CA VAL A 43 5.15 8.72 -2.73
C VAL A 43 6.37 7.96 -3.25
N GLU A 44 7.27 7.59 -2.35
CA GLU A 44 8.56 6.98 -2.72
C GLU A 44 9.11 6.11 -1.59
N ASP A 45 9.75 5.00 -1.96
CA ASP A 45 10.58 4.21 -1.06
C ASP A 45 12.00 4.80 -1.09
N ARG A 46 12.46 5.24 0.09
CA ARG A 46 13.77 5.85 0.32
C ARG A 46 14.70 4.93 1.11
N THR A 47 14.40 3.64 1.17
CA THR A 47 15.25 2.64 1.83
C THR A 47 16.55 2.47 1.05
N GLU A 48 17.67 2.66 1.73
CA GLU A 48 18.99 2.52 1.12
C GLU A 48 19.26 1.09 0.62
N GLY A 49 19.98 0.98 -0.51
CA GLY A 49 20.42 -0.31 -1.06
C GLY A 49 19.35 -1.14 -1.77
N ARG A 50 18.11 -0.64 -1.93
CA ARG A 50 17.07 -1.34 -2.70
C ARG A 50 17.22 -1.15 -4.20
N THR A 51 17.06 -2.25 -4.95
CA THR A 51 16.84 -2.18 -6.41
C THR A 51 15.45 -1.64 -6.72
N LEU A 52 15.20 -1.28 -7.99
CA LEU A 52 13.90 -0.77 -8.41
C LEU A 52 12.76 -1.75 -8.10
N GLU A 53 12.97 -3.04 -8.29
CA GLU A 53 11.98 -4.11 -8.06
C GLU A 53 11.67 -4.31 -6.58
N GLN A 54 12.64 -3.98 -5.72
CA GLN A 54 12.50 -4.09 -4.26
C GLN A 54 11.75 -2.89 -3.66
N LEU A 55 11.62 -1.78 -4.39
CA LEU A 55 10.95 -0.58 -3.89
C LEU A 55 9.50 -0.87 -3.53
N ASN A 56 9.13 -0.64 -2.27
CA ASN A 56 7.81 -0.89 -1.73
C ASN A 56 7.50 0.03 -0.54
N PRO A 57 6.23 0.34 -0.28
CA PRO A 57 5.88 1.13 0.88
C PRO A 57 6.27 0.39 2.17
N PRO A 58 6.77 1.11 3.20
CA PRO A 58 7.15 0.51 4.50
C PRO A 58 5.95 -0.04 5.31
N MET A 59 4.74 0.27 4.84
CA MET A 59 3.44 -0.15 5.35
C MET A 59 2.40 -0.08 4.22
N SER A 60 1.10 0.02 4.50
CA SER A 60 0.11 0.26 3.44
C SER A 60 0.48 1.52 2.64
N SER A 61 0.23 1.50 1.32
CA SER A 61 0.50 2.65 0.44
C SER A 61 -0.41 3.86 0.71
N ARG A 62 -1.41 3.69 1.57
CA ARG A 62 -2.27 4.74 2.10
C ARG A 62 -2.64 4.40 3.54
N PHE A 63 -2.74 5.42 4.39
CA PHE A 63 -3.23 5.28 5.77
C PHE A 63 -3.86 6.59 6.25
N VAL A 64 -4.61 6.52 7.34
CA VAL A 64 -5.30 7.68 7.92
C VAL A 64 -5.03 7.74 9.41
N PHE A 65 -4.58 8.90 9.89
CA PHE A 65 -4.59 9.23 11.31
C PHE A 65 -5.76 10.15 11.62
N LYS A 66 -6.27 10.06 12.83
CA LYS A 66 -6.94 11.17 13.50
C LYS A 66 -6.18 11.50 14.77
N VAL A 67 -6.02 12.78 15.06
CA VAL A 67 -5.24 13.27 16.19
C VAL A 67 -6.14 13.81 17.29
N GLU A 68 -5.82 13.45 18.53
CA GLU A 68 -6.39 14.04 19.74
C GLU A 68 -5.25 14.58 20.63
N GLU A 69 -5.58 15.35 21.66
CA GLU A 69 -4.59 16.06 22.50
C GLU A 69 -3.49 15.15 23.08
N SER A 70 -3.84 13.92 23.47
CA SER A 70 -2.92 12.96 24.09
C SER A 70 -2.94 11.57 23.47
N ALA A 71 -3.51 11.44 22.27
CA ALA A 71 -3.70 10.18 21.58
C ALA A 71 -3.70 10.35 20.06
N ILE A 72 -3.36 9.27 19.37
CA ILE A 72 -3.62 9.12 17.94
C ILE A 72 -4.69 8.04 17.75
N ILE A 73 -5.43 8.15 16.67
CA ILE A 73 -6.38 7.13 16.23
C ILE A 73 -5.87 6.58 14.90
N LEU A 74 -5.56 5.29 14.90
CA LEU A 74 -5.18 4.52 13.74
C LEU A 74 -6.44 4.16 12.95
N VAL A 75 -6.98 5.11 12.19
CA VAL A 75 -8.27 4.96 11.49
C VAL A 75 -8.21 3.81 10.48
N TRP A 76 -7.22 3.83 9.59
CA TRP A 76 -7.07 2.82 8.53
C TRP A 76 -5.63 2.73 8.00
N GLY A 77 -5.24 1.59 7.40
CA GLY A 77 -3.98 1.43 6.69
C GLY A 77 -2.75 1.19 7.57
N HIS A 78 -2.94 0.98 8.87
CA HIS A 78 -1.84 0.85 9.83
C HIS A 78 -1.31 -0.58 10.00
N GLY A 79 -1.81 -1.57 9.25
CA GLY A 79 -1.51 -2.99 9.56
C GLY A 79 -2.05 -3.40 10.94
N GLY A 80 -1.95 -4.67 11.32
CA GLY A 80 -2.56 -5.13 12.58
C GLY A 80 -3.70 -6.14 12.43
N GLY A 81 -3.73 -6.96 11.38
CA GLY A 81 -4.79 -7.96 11.20
C GLY A 81 -6.15 -7.39 10.77
N GLY A 82 -6.18 -6.14 10.29
CA GLY A 82 -7.41 -5.49 9.80
C GLY A 82 -8.10 -4.56 10.80
N ASN A 83 -7.53 -4.38 11.99
CA ASN A 83 -8.03 -3.43 12.99
C ASN A 83 -8.14 -2.00 12.42
N ARG A 84 -9.21 -1.31 12.79
CA ARG A 84 -9.55 0.07 12.41
C ARG A 84 -9.90 0.87 13.66
N ASP A 85 -9.80 2.20 13.55
CA ASP A 85 -10.20 3.15 14.59
C ASP A 85 -9.56 2.87 15.96
N VAL A 86 -8.31 2.39 15.97
CA VAL A 86 -7.60 2.06 17.21
C VAL A 86 -7.05 3.32 17.83
N LYS A 87 -7.64 3.76 18.94
CA LYS A 87 -7.13 4.88 19.74
C LYS A 87 -5.95 4.44 20.59
N VAL A 88 -4.76 4.99 20.34
CA VAL A 88 -3.53 4.70 21.07
C VAL A 88 -3.06 5.94 21.80
N LYS A 89 -2.92 5.85 23.12
CA LYS A 89 -2.43 6.93 23.96
C LYS A 89 -0.91 7.09 23.79
N LEU A 90 -0.44 8.34 23.90
CA LEU A 90 0.97 8.70 23.76
C LEU A 90 1.76 8.61 25.08
N ASP A 91 1.10 8.18 26.16
CA ASP A 91 1.66 7.97 27.50
C ASP A 91 2.45 6.64 27.64
N GLY A 92 2.53 5.85 26.57
CA GLY A 92 3.13 4.50 26.57
C GLY A 92 2.23 3.41 27.18
N ALA A 93 1.04 3.76 27.66
CA ALA A 93 0.09 2.80 28.17
C ALA A 93 -0.44 1.93 27.01
N PRO A 94 -0.56 0.61 27.23
CA PRO A 94 -1.00 -0.28 26.17
C PRO A 94 -2.48 -0.07 25.85
N THR A 95 -2.80 -0.16 24.56
CA THR A 95 -4.17 -0.38 24.08
C THR A 95 -4.24 -1.79 23.52
N GLU A 96 -5.18 -2.60 23.99
CA GLU A 96 -5.31 -4.00 23.56
C GLU A 96 -6.61 -4.19 22.77
N ILE A 97 -6.50 -4.83 21.61
CA ILE A 97 -7.62 -5.19 20.75
C ILE A 97 -7.69 -6.72 20.70
N ALA A 98 -8.82 -7.29 21.11
CA ALA A 98 -9.01 -8.74 21.08
C ALA A 98 -8.95 -9.29 19.64
N GLY A 99 -8.29 -10.43 19.47
CA GLY A 99 -8.23 -11.18 18.22
C GLY A 99 -9.42 -12.11 18.02
N ALA A 100 -9.44 -12.82 16.88
CA ALA A 100 -10.54 -13.71 16.51
C ALA A 100 -10.61 -15.01 17.35
N THR A 101 -9.53 -15.39 18.03
CA THR A 101 -9.46 -16.59 18.87
C THR A 101 -9.29 -16.23 20.34
N ALA A 102 -9.77 -17.09 21.23
CA ALA A 102 -9.66 -16.88 22.67
C ALA A 102 -8.20 -16.63 23.10
N GLY A 103 -7.98 -15.52 23.82
CA GLY A 103 -6.66 -15.12 24.30
C GLY A 103 -5.73 -14.52 23.25
N ALA A 104 -6.13 -14.44 21.97
CA ALA A 104 -5.39 -13.67 20.99
C ALA A 104 -5.69 -12.18 21.15
N LEU A 105 -4.69 -11.34 20.93
CA LEU A 105 -4.84 -9.88 20.92
C LEU A 105 -3.76 -9.21 20.08
N THR A 106 -4.02 -7.97 19.69
CA THR A 106 -3.01 -7.03 19.22
C THR A 106 -2.85 -5.95 20.27
N ARG A 107 -1.63 -5.75 20.78
CA ARG A 107 -1.30 -4.70 21.74
C ARG A 107 -0.55 -3.57 21.05
N TYR A 108 -1.03 -2.36 21.28
CA TYR A 108 -0.47 -1.13 20.75
C TYR A 108 0.14 -0.32 21.87
N ARG A 109 1.30 0.29 21.63
CA ARG A 109 1.86 1.35 22.47
C ARG A 109 2.37 2.46 21.57
N ALA A 110 2.15 3.70 21.94
CA ALA A 110 2.68 4.84 21.24
C ALA A 110 3.38 5.80 22.20
N SER A 111 4.35 6.53 21.67
CA SER A 111 5.06 7.59 22.37
C SER A 111 5.37 8.72 21.41
N TRP A 112 5.60 9.90 21.98
CA TRP A 112 6.08 11.05 21.26
C TRP A 112 7.43 11.47 21.83
N LYS A 113 8.41 11.69 20.96
CA LYS A 113 9.73 12.20 21.36
C LYS A 113 10.40 12.93 20.21
N ASP A 114 10.93 14.12 20.49
CA ASP A 114 11.77 14.91 19.57
C ASP A 114 11.17 15.11 18.16
N GLY A 115 9.85 15.36 18.10
CA GLY A 115 9.12 15.57 16.84
C GLY A 115 8.79 14.28 16.07
N THR A 116 8.99 13.13 16.70
CA THR A 116 8.72 11.81 16.13
C THR A 116 7.62 11.12 16.93
N LEU A 117 6.56 10.72 16.24
CA LEU A 117 5.62 9.72 16.76
C LEU A 117 6.24 8.34 16.55
N ALA A 118 6.33 7.54 17.60
CA ALA A 118 6.66 6.12 17.50
C ALA A 118 5.47 5.30 18.00
N TYR A 119 5.17 4.20 17.30
CA TYR A 119 4.27 3.20 17.85
C TYR A 119 4.70 1.78 17.52
N GLU A 120 4.30 0.85 18.38
CA GLU A 120 4.57 -0.56 18.25
C GLU A 120 3.25 -1.36 18.25
N MET A 121 3.25 -2.47 17.52
CA MET A 121 2.16 -3.45 17.45
C MET A 121 2.71 -4.84 17.76
N GLU A 122 2.28 -5.39 18.88
CA GLU A 122 2.57 -6.76 19.31
C GLU A 122 1.38 -7.67 18.98
N PHE A 123 1.66 -8.78 18.31
CA PHE A 123 0.64 -9.79 18.01
C PHE A 123 0.80 -10.97 18.97
N VAL A 124 -0.23 -11.23 19.78
CA VAL A 124 -0.26 -12.32 20.75
C VAL A 124 -1.29 -13.35 20.27
N ARG A 125 -0.87 -14.61 20.17
CA ARG A 125 -1.72 -15.69 19.63
C ARG A 125 -2.61 -16.36 20.69
N ALA A 126 -2.15 -16.38 21.94
CA ALA A 126 -2.89 -16.92 23.07
C ALA A 126 -2.44 -16.25 24.38
N ALA A 127 -3.30 -16.30 25.40
CA ALA A 127 -3.03 -15.70 26.69
C ALA A 127 -1.74 -16.25 27.32
N GLY A 128 -0.91 -15.36 27.85
CA GLY A 128 0.36 -15.71 28.50
C GLY A 128 1.52 -16.07 27.56
N GLN A 129 1.32 -16.01 26.24
CA GLN A 129 2.41 -16.23 25.27
C GLN A 129 3.19 -14.95 24.97
N ALA A 130 4.45 -15.12 24.58
CA ALA A 130 5.26 -14.04 24.02
C ALA A 130 4.66 -13.55 22.67
N PRO A 131 4.87 -12.28 22.28
CA PRO A 131 4.44 -11.80 20.98
C PRO A 131 5.08 -12.60 19.85
N GLU A 132 4.28 -13.08 18.90
CA GLU A 132 4.75 -13.78 17.71
C GLU A 132 5.44 -12.82 16.73
N ARG A 133 4.99 -11.57 16.73
CA ARG A 133 5.52 -10.51 15.86
C ARG A 133 5.45 -9.18 16.58
N LEU A 134 6.49 -8.37 16.37
CA LEU A 134 6.57 -6.99 16.81
C LEU A 134 6.80 -6.11 15.59
N ILE A 135 5.85 -5.22 15.30
CA ILE A 135 6.00 -4.20 14.27
C ILE A 135 6.27 -2.88 14.98
N LYS A 136 7.35 -2.20 14.61
CA LYS A 136 7.72 -0.88 15.10
C LYS A 136 7.67 0.12 13.98
N ARG A 137 7.13 1.30 14.24
CA ARG A 137 7.08 2.39 13.27
C ARG A 137 7.40 3.72 13.89
N GLU A 138 8.02 4.57 13.08
CA GLU A 138 8.34 5.94 13.42
C GLU A 138 7.82 6.86 12.31
N PHE A 139 7.27 8.00 12.71
CA PHE A 139 6.61 8.98 11.86
C PHE A 139 7.17 10.34 12.18
N ARG A 140 7.81 10.97 11.20
CA ARG A 140 8.43 12.29 11.37
C ARG A 140 8.09 13.19 10.19
N ILE A 141 7.43 14.32 10.48
CA ILE A 141 7.21 15.37 9.48
C ILE A 141 8.55 16.03 9.15
N THR A 142 8.80 16.22 7.86
CA THR A 142 9.97 16.89 7.30
C THR A 142 9.54 17.90 6.23
N ALA A 143 10.48 18.68 5.71
CA ALA A 143 10.20 19.60 4.59
C ALA A 143 9.68 18.88 3.33
N ASP A 144 10.04 17.61 3.14
CA ASP A 144 9.60 16.82 1.97
C ASP A 144 8.21 16.20 2.13
N GLY A 145 7.69 16.14 3.35
CA GLY A 145 6.52 15.35 3.75
C GLY A 145 6.80 14.46 4.97
N LEU A 146 5.94 13.47 5.18
CA LEU A 146 6.05 12.53 6.29
C LEU A 146 7.01 11.39 5.95
N ILE A 147 8.09 11.28 6.71
CA ILE A 147 8.97 10.12 6.66
C ILE A 147 8.44 9.05 7.61
N VAL A 148 8.18 7.87 7.07
CA VAL A 148 7.75 6.70 7.82
C VAL A 148 8.85 5.65 7.81
N ARG A 149 9.28 5.22 8.98
CA ARG A 149 10.23 4.10 9.15
C ARG A 149 9.49 2.91 9.73
N SER A 150 9.85 1.70 9.29
CA SER A 150 9.20 0.45 9.70
C SER A 150 10.22 -0.67 9.78
N ASN A 151 10.18 -1.47 10.85
CA ASN A 151 11.00 -2.68 10.98
C ASN A 151 10.48 -3.87 10.14
N LEU A 152 9.54 -3.63 9.23
CA LEU A 152 9.17 -4.61 8.22
C LEU A 152 10.25 -4.63 7.14
N GLU A 153 11.21 -5.50 7.33
CA GLU A 153 12.40 -5.62 6.49
C GLU A 153 12.10 -6.45 5.24
N LEU A 154 12.32 -5.87 4.06
CA LEU A 154 12.54 -6.64 2.83
C LEU A 154 14.04 -6.96 2.63
N THR A 155 14.90 -6.18 3.29
CA THR A 155 16.35 -6.34 3.31
C THR A 155 16.76 -6.59 4.76
N PRO A 156 17.36 -7.75 5.09
CA PRO A 156 17.69 -8.09 6.48
C PRO A 156 18.53 -7.02 7.18
N GLY A 157 18.10 -6.62 8.38
CA GLY A 157 18.73 -5.60 9.22
C GLY A 157 18.52 -4.15 8.77
N VAL A 158 17.75 -3.90 7.70
CA VAL A 158 17.51 -2.55 7.16
C VAL A 158 16.04 -2.15 7.35
N TRP A 159 15.82 -1.11 8.14
CA TRP A 159 14.50 -0.52 8.30
C TRP A 159 14.00 0.04 6.97
N SER A 160 12.76 -0.30 6.61
CA SER A 160 12.09 0.31 5.46
C SER A 160 11.82 1.79 5.75
N VAL A 161 12.12 2.67 4.79
CA VAL A 161 11.89 4.11 4.87
C VAL A 161 11.05 4.56 3.69
N GLY A 162 9.90 5.18 3.94
CA GLY A 162 9.02 5.69 2.90
C GLY A 162 8.68 7.16 3.09
N LEU A 163 8.57 7.90 1.99
CA LEU A 163 7.98 9.22 1.95
C LEU A 163 6.48 9.12 1.72
N PHE A 164 5.71 9.83 2.52
CA PHE A 164 4.27 10.00 2.38
C PHE A 164 3.92 11.49 2.34
N ARG A 165 2.82 11.81 1.66
CA ARG A 165 2.24 13.16 1.60
C ARG A 165 0.73 13.10 1.74
N HIS A 166 0.11 14.19 2.15
CA HIS A 166 -1.33 14.31 1.98
C HIS A 166 -1.68 14.30 0.48
N PRO A 167 -2.82 13.71 0.08
CA PRO A 167 -3.22 13.66 -1.33
C PRO A 167 -3.18 15.01 -2.04
N GLN A 168 -3.63 16.09 -1.37
CA GLN A 168 -3.64 17.43 -1.95
C GLN A 168 -2.24 18.00 -2.24
N ASP A 169 -1.22 17.54 -1.52
CA ASP A 169 0.17 18.01 -1.63
C ASP A 169 0.99 17.23 -2.68
N ILE A 170 0.38 16.21 -3.28
CA ILE A 170 1.00 15.44 -4.36
C ILE A 170 0.60 16.09 -5.68
N ALA A 171 1.59 16.57 -6.44
CA ALA A 171 1.35 17.12 -7.76
C ALA A 171 0.78 16.06 -8.71
N MET A 172 -0.25 16.41 -9.47
CA MET A 172 -0.74 15.60 -10.59
C MET A 172 0.19 15.76 -11.80
N PRO A 173 0.33 14.74 -12.65
CA PRO A 173 1.11 14.86 -13.89
C PRO A 173 0.48 15.90 -14.82
N THR A 174 1.30 16.54 -15.65
CA THR A 174 0.82 17.37 -16.76
C THR A 174 0.05 16.47 -17.74
N PRO A 175 -1.23 16.77 -18.05
CA PRO A 175 -1.98 15.99 -19.02
C PRO A 175 -1.35 16.06 -20.41
N ALA A 176 -1.18 14.91 -21.05
CA ALA A 176 -0.85 14.85 -22.47
C ALA A 176 -2.08 15.26 -23.29
N LYS A 177 -1.86 16.11 -24.31
CA LYS A 177 -2.92 16.48 -25.24
C LYS A 177 -3.27 15.30 -26.12
N ALA A 178 -4.56 14.95 -26.18
CA ALA A 178 -5.05 13.82 -26.96
C ALA A 178 -6.56 13.95 -27.16
N ALA A 179 -7.04 13.32 -28.23
CA ALA A 179 -8.45 13.05 -28.47
C ALA A 179 -8.72 11.55 -28.37
N ILE A 180 -9.96 11.15 -28.12
CA ILE A 180 -10.29 9.74 -27.91
C ILE A 180 -9.98 8.87 -29.14
N GLY A 181 -10.03 9.47 -30.34
CA GLY A 181 -9.66 8.80 -31.59
C GLY A 181 -8.20 8.34 -31.63
N ASP A 182 -7.31 8.96 -30.85
CA ASP A 182 -5.90 8.55 -30.75
C ASP A 182 -5.72 7.18 -30.07
N LEU A 183 -6.75 6.68 -29.38
CA LEU A 183 -6.80 5.36 -28.76
C LEU A 183 -7.61 4.33 -29.55
N ALA A 184 -7.92 4.59 -30.83
CA ALA A 184 -8.66 3.64 -31.68
C ALA A 184 -8.01 2.23 -31.74
N TRP A 185 -6.69 2.14 -31.55
CA TRP A 185 -5.96 0.86 -31.50
C TRP A 185 -6.32 -0.03 -30.30
N LEU A 186 -6.91 0.54 -29.23
CA LEU A 186 -7.36 -0.20 -28.04
C LEU A 186 -8.72 -0.86 -28.25
N GLU A 187 -9.50 -0.44 -29.25
CA GLU A 187 -10.82 -1.01 -29.57
C GLU A 187 -10.75 -2.52 -29.82
N GLY A 188 -11.73 -3.24 -29.27
CA GLY A 188 -11.97 -4.65 -29.57
C GLY A 188 -12.20 -5.50 -28.33
N ALA A 189 -12.30 -6.81 -28.56
CA ALA A 189 -12.34 -7.82 -27.52
C ALA A 189 -10.96 -8.44 -27.35
N TRP A 190 -10.47 -8.43 -26.12
CA TRP A 190 -9.14 -8.85 -25.72
C TRP A 190 -9.25 -9.94 -24.68
N VAL A 191 -8.56 -11.06 -24.87
CA VAL A 191 -8.61 -12.23 -23.99
C VAL A 191 -7.22 -12.67 -23.58
N GLY A 192 -7.06 -13.10 -22.34
CA GLY A 192 -5.80 -13.60 -21.79
C GLY A 192 -6.02 -14.67 -20.74
N THR A 193 -4.96 -15.41 -20.44
CA THR A 193 -4.95 -16.43 -19.39
C THR A 193 -3.68 -16.33 -18.56
N ARG A 194 -3.76 -16.67 -17.27
CA ARG A 194 -2.60 -16.76 -16.37
C ARG A 194 -2.77 -17.89 -15.36
N GLY A 195 -1.69 -18.17 -14.65
CA GLY A 195 -1.63 -19.25 -13.66
C GLY A 195 -1.44 -20.63 -14.31
N THR A 196 -1.20 -21.63 -13.48
CA THR A 196 -0.95 -23.00 -13.93
C THR A 196 -2.09 -23.51 -14.81
N GLY A 197 -1.77 -23.94 -16.03
CA GLY A 197 -2.74 -24.45 -16.99
C GLY A 197 -3.81 -23.44 -17.44
N GLY A 198 -3.59 -22.13 -17.28
CA GLY A 198 -4.58 -21.12 -17.64
C GLY A 198 -5.79 -21.05 -16.71
N ALA A 199 -5.65 -21.50 -15.46
CA ALA A 199 -6.74 -21.56 -14.47
C ALA A 199 -7.42 -20.21 -14.14
N ILE A 200 -6.83 -19.10 -14.59
CA ILE A 200 -7.41 -17.77 -14.53
C ILE A 200 -7.51 -17.24 -15.96
N SER A 201 -8.70 -16.95 -16.44
CA SER A 201 -8.94 -16.22 -17.68
C SER A 201 -9.40 -14.81 -17.37
N PHE A 202 -9.05 -13.87 -18.24
CA PHE A 202 -9.47 -12.48 -18.13
C PHE A 202 -9.71 -11.90 -19.51
N GLU A 203 -10.64 -10.97 -19.60
CA GLU A 203 -11.02 -10.31 -20.85
C GLU A 203 -11.30 -8.84 -20.63
N GLU A 204 -11.05 -8.03 -21.65
CA GLU A 204 -11.46 -6.64 -21.75
C GLU A 204 -12.18 -6.42 -23.09
N ARG A 205 -13.34 -5.74 -23.05
CA ARG A 205 -14.06 -5.35 -24.26
C ARG A 205 -14.16 -3.85 -24.32
N TRP A 206 -13.39 -3.23 -25.21
CA TRP A 206 -13.38 -1.79 -25.47
C TRP A 206 -14.27 -1.45 -26.65
N SER A 207 -15.20 -0.51 -26.45
CA SER A 207 -16.04 0.04 -27.52
C SER A 207 -15.20 0.87 -28.50
N PRO A 208 -15.70 1.10 -29.73
CA PRO A 208 -15.12 2.11 -30.60
C PRO A 208 -15.09 3.50 -29.93
N PRO A 209 -14.10 4.35 -30.24
CA PRO A 209 -14.09 5.74 -29.79
C PRO A 209 -15.25 6.52 -30.43
N LYS A 210 -16.12 7.11 -29.61
CA LYS A 210 -17.27 7.90 -30.10
C LYS A 210 -17.73 8.93 -29.08
N GLY A 211 -18.05 10.14 -29.54
CA GLY A 211 -18.61 11.19 -28.68
C GLY A 211 -17.67 11.63 -27.55
N GLY A 212 -16.36 11.60 -27.79
CA GLY A 212 -15.35 11.95 -26.79
C GLY A 212 -15.08 10.86 -25.73
N ALA A 213 -15.57 9.62 -25.93
CA ALA A 213 -15.36 8.54 -24.98
C ALA A 213 -15.18 7.15 -25.63
N MET A 214 -14.50 6.27 -24.89
CA MET A 214 -14.53 4.81 -25.06
C MET A 214 -15.02 4.20 -23.74
N LEU A 215 -15.85 3.17 -23.84
CA LEU A 215 -16.37 2.41 -22.71
C LEU A 215 -15.79 1.00 -22.74
N ALA A 216 -15.56 0.43 -21.57
CA ALA A 216 -15.15 -0.95 -21.47
C ALA A 216 -15.72 -1.69 -20.26
N VAL A 217 -15.74 -3.01 -20.41
CA VAL A 217 -15.92 -3.94 -19.31
C VAL A 217 -14.73 -4.89 -19.26
N SER A 218 -14.27 -5.17 -18.05
CA SER A 218 -13.30 -6.24 -17.77
C SER A 218 -13.97 -7.34 -16.97
N ARG A 219 -13.58 -8.59 -17.21
CA ARG A 219 -14.03 -9.75 -16.43
C ARG A 219 -12.87 -10.70 -16.18
N THR A 220 -12.73 -11.14 -14.94
CA THR A 220 -11.81 -12.22 -14.55
C THR A 220 -12.60 -13.42 -14.06
N VAL A 221 -12.26 -14.59 -14.59
CA VAL A 221 -12.80 -15.89 -14.17
C VAL A 221 -11.67 -16.72 -13.58
N SER A 222 -11.92 -17.35 -12.44
CA SER A 222 -10.96 -18.22 -11.76
C SER A 222 -11.67 -19.49 -11.32
N ARG A 223 -11.18 -20.66 -11.77
CA ARG A 223 -11.83 -21.96 -11.51
C ARG A 223 -13.33 -21.94 -11.84
N ASP A 224 -13.65 -21.47 -13.04
CA ASP A 224 -15.01 -21.38 -13.60
C ASP A 224 -16.01 -20.51 -12.83
N ARG A 225 -15.51 -19.63 -11.94
CA ARG A 225 -16.32 -18.61 -11.27
C ARG A 225 -15.79 -17.22 -11.56
N MET A 226 -16.70 -16.29 -11.82
CA MET A 226 -16.33 -14.88 -11.93
C MET A 226 -15.79 -14.41 -10.58
N SER A 227 -14.54 -13.96 -10.57
CA SER A 227 -13.83 -13.53 -9.37
C SER A 227 -13.65 -12.01 -9.30
N ALA A 228 -13.71 -11.31 -10.43
CA ALA A 228 -13.71 -9.86 -10.52
C ALA A 228 -14.34 -9.37 -11.83
N PHE A 229 -14.84 -8.14 -11.82
CA PHE A 229 -15.20 -7.38 -13.03
C PHE A 229 -14.86 -5.91 -12.84
N GLU A 230 -14.77 -5.15 -13.92
CA GLU A 230 -14.57 -3.69 -13.86
C GLU A 230 -15.45 -2.98 -14.90
N PHE A 231 -15.98 -1.81 -14.55
CA PHE A 231 -16.50 -0.84 -15.51
C PHE A 231 -15.44 0.21 -15.78
N LEU A 232 -15.06 0.36 -17.05
CA LEU A 232 -13.95 1.19 -17.48
C LEU A 232 -14.44 2.25 -18.46
N ARG A 233 -13.84 3.43 -18.42
CA ARG A 233 -14.09 4.52 -19.36
C ARG A 233 -12.80 5.25 -19.64
N ILE A 234 -12.61 5.69 -20.88
CA ILE A 234 -11.63 6.72 -21.20
C ILE A 234 -12.41 7.88 -21.81
N VAL A 235 -12.30 9.06 -21.21
CA VAL A 235 -13.07 10.24 -21.61
C VAL A 235 -12.16 11.42 -21.90
N GLU A 236 -12.53 12.22 -22.89
CA GLU A 236 -11.93 13.53 -23.12
C GLU A 236 -12.27 14.49 -21.98
N ARG A 237 -11.25 15.15 -21.44
CA ARG A 237 -11.39 16.19 -20.42
C ARG A 237 -10.21 17.16 -20.52
N ASP A 238 -10.51 18.46 -20.53
CA ASP A 238 -9.51 19.54 -20.52
C ASP A 238 -8.42 19.41 -21.60
N GLY A 239 -8.79 18.88 -22.78
CA GLY A 239 -7.89 18.69 -23.92
C GLY A 239 -6.96 17.46 -23.81
N GLY A 240 -7.15 16.61 -22.82
CA GLY A 240 -6.49 15.31 -22.68
C GLY A 240 -7.49 14.19 -22.42
N LEU A 241 -6.99 13.03 -21.97
CA LEU A 241 -7.82 11.85 -21.66
C LEU A 241 -7.72 11.47 -20.18
N VAL A 242 -8.83 11.00 -19.63
CA VAL A 242 -8.93 10.47 -18.27
C VAL A 242 -9.44 9.03 -18.32
N TYR A 243 -8.65 8.10 -17.79
CA TYR A 243 -9.04 6.71 -17.57
C TYR A 243 -9.77 6.59 -16.23
N ILE A 244 -10.96 6.02 -16.23
CA ILE A 244 -11.83 5.89 -15.06
C ILE A 244 -12.10 4.40 -14.82
N ALA A 245 -11.61 3.88 -13.69
CA ALA A 245 -11.83 2.51 -13.28
C ALA A 245 -12.87 2.38 -12.16
N GLN A 246 -13.73 1.38 -12.25
CA GLN A 246 -14.65 0.96 -11.19
C GLN A 246 -14.56 -0.54 -10.96
N PRO A 247 -13.55 -1.01 -10.19
CA PRO A 247 -13.41 -2.42 -9.88
C PRO A 247 -14.57 -2.89 -9.01
N ASN A 248 -15.25 -3.95 -9.44
CA ASN A 248 -16.43 -4.54 -8.80
C ASN A 248 -17.54 -3.52 -8.48
N GLY A 249 -17.67 -2.46 -9.29
CA GLY A 249 -18.67 -1.40 -9.08
C GLY A 249 -18.34 -0.44 -7.93
N ALA A 250 -17.11 -0.45 -7.42
CA ALA A 250 -16.64 0.53 -6.43
C ALA A 250 -16.70 1.97 -6.96
N PRO A 251 -16.58 2.99 -6.08
CA PRO A 251 -16.42 4.37 -6.50
C PRO A 251 -15.31 4.52 -7.55
N PRO A 252 -15.48 5.42 -8.53
CA PRO A 252 -14.52 5.57 -9.62
C PRO A 252 -13.17 6.09 -9.14
N THR A 253 -12.10 5.47 -9.63
CA THR A 253 -10.74 6.00 -9.56
C THR A 253 -10.35 6.53 -10.93
N GLU A 254 -9.90 7.78 -10.98
CA GLU A 254 -9.46 8.44 -12.21
C GLU A 254 -7.93 8.46 -12.34
N PHE A 255 -7.43 8.30 -13.55
CA PHE A 255 -6.01 8.40 -13.92
C PHE A 255 -5.88 9.30 -15.15
N VAL A 256 -4.98 10.28 -15.10
CA VAL A 256 -4.79 11.25 -16.17
C VAL A 256 -3.79 10.70 -17.17
N LEU A 257 -4.08 10.83 -18.47
CA LEU A 257 -3.11 10.49 -19.52
C LEU A 257 -1.89 11.40 -19.41
N SER A 258 -0.73 10.83 -19.13
CA SER A 258 0.55 11.53 -18.97
C SER A 258 1.48 11.35 -20.17
N GLU A 259 1.30 10.27 -20.93
CA GLU A 259 2.10 9.97 -22.13
C GLU A 259 1.26 9.24 -23.17
N LEU A 260 1.47 9.58 -24.44
CA LEU A 260 0.83 8.93 -25.57
C LEU A 260 1.80 8.77 -26.75
N SER A 261 1.76 7.60 -27.37
CA SER A 261 2.36 7.32 -28.67
C SER A 261 1.35 6.56 -29.54
N LYS A 262 1.75 6.16 -30.76
CA LYS A 262 0.88 5.45 -31.71
C LYS A 262 0.35 4.11 -31.20
N THR A 263 1.05 3.48 -30.25
CA THR A 263 0.72 2.14 -29.74
C THR A 263 0.88 2.04 -28.22
N ARG A 264 1.01 3.17 -27.52
CA ARG A 264 1.25 3.21 -26.08
C ARG A 264 0.51 4.36 -25.43
N ALA A 265 -0.17 4.09 -24.32
CA ALA A 265 -0.81 5.11 -23.50
C ALA A 265 -0.47 4.88 -22.01
N VAL A 266 -0.06 5.94 -21.32
CA VAL A 266 0.25 5.92 -19.88
C VAL A 266 -0.73 6.82 -19.15
N PHE A 267 -1.43 6.25 -18.17
CA PHE A 267 -2.32 6.95 -17.28
C PHE A 267 -1.78 6.91 -15.86
N ASP A 268 -1.69 8.07 -15.22
CA ASP A 268 -1.08 8.25 -13.91
C ASP A 268 -2.06 8.90 -12.91
N ASN A 269 -2.04 8.38 -11.69
CA ASN A 269 -2.64 8.98 -10.52
C ASN A 269 -1.68 8.82 -9.32
N PRO A 270 -0.78 9.79 -9.09
CA PRO A 270 0.16 9.71 -7.98
C PRO A 270 -0.52 9.79 -6.60
N ARG A 271 -1.79 10.23 -6.53
CA ARG A 271 -2.61 10.34 -5.31
C ARG A 271 -3.37 9.05 -4.97
N HIS A 272 -3.46 8.09 -5.88
CA HIS A 272 -4.08 6.80 -5.60
C HIS A 272 -3.15 5.90 -4.77
N ASP A 273 -3.67 4.90 -4.06
CA ASP A 273 -2.86 4.01 -3.22
C ASP A 273 -2.07 2.99 -4.06
N TYR A 274 -2.76 2.16 -4.82
CA TYR A 274 -2.23 1.24 -5.82
C TYR A 274 -3.38 0.73 -6.73
N PRO A 275 -3.21 0.69 -8.06
CA PRO A 275 -2.03 1.14 -8.80
C PRO A 275 -1.95 2.66 -8.86
N LYS A 276 -0.77 3.21 -9.14
CA LYS A 276 -0.58 4.65 -9.45
C LYS A 276 -0.39 4.91 -10.94
N ARG A 277 -0.02 3.88 -11.70
CA ARG A 277 0.20 3.92 -13.15
C ARG A 277 -0.52 2.76 -13.82
N ILE A 278 -1.15 3.05 -14.95
CA ILE A 278 -1.73 2.09 -15.88
C ILE A 278 -1.12 2.37 -17.25
N VAL A 279 -0.56 1.34 -17.89
CA VAL A 279 0.04 1.44 -19.22
C VAL A 279 -0.63 0.43 -20.14
N TYR A 280 -1.11 0.88 -21.29
CA TYR A 280 -1.49 0.00 -22.38
C TYR A 280 -0.45 0.08 -23.51
N GLU A 281 -0.06 -1.07 -24.05
CA GLU A 281 0.91 -1.19 -25.15
C GLU A 281 0.44 -2.23 -26.16
N LEU A 282 0.32 -1.83 -27.43
CA LEU A 282 0.04 -2.72 -28.55
C LEU A 282 1.34 -3.10 -29.26
N SER A 283 1.64 -4.40 -29.32
CA SER A 283 2.80 -4.90 -30.04
C SER A 283 2.58 -4.92 -31.55
N GLU A 284 3.67 -4.95 -32.33
CA GLU A 284 3.60 -5.11 -33.79
C GLU A 284 2.88 -6.40 -34.21
N GLY A 285 2.93 -7.44 -33.37
CA GLY A 285 2.22 -8.70 -33.59
C GLY A 285 0.73 -8.66 -33.21
N GLY A 286 0.18 -7.49 -32.85
CA GLY A 286 -1.23 -7.32 -32.53
C GLY A 286 -1.64 -7.80 -31.13
N ALA A 287 -0.67 -8.10 -30.25
CA ALA A 287 -0.94 -8.45 -28.86
C ALA A 287 -0.99 -7.18 -27.99
N LEU A 288 -1.98 -7.10 -27.11
CA LEU A 288 -2.13 -5.99 -26.18
C LEU A 288 -1.53 -6.37 -24.82
N THR A 289 -0.81 -5.45 -24.22
CA THR A 289 -0.36 -5.54 -22.83
C THR A 289 -1.00 -4.43 -22.01
N ALA A 290 -1.56 -4.77 -20.86
CA ALA A 290 -1.86 -3.80 -19.80
C ALA A 290 -0.89 -4.01 -18.62
N THR A 291 -0.26 -2.95 -18.16
CA THR A 291 0.67 -2.98 -17.01
C THR A 291 0.21 -2.00 -15.95
N ILE A 292 0.01 -2.48 -14.72
CA ILE A 292 -0.35 -1.64 -13.57
C ILE A 292 0.75 -1.67 -12.51
N GLY A 293 1.04 -0.54 -11.88
CA GLY A 293 2.12 -0.47 -10.90
C GLY A 293 2.25 0.88 -10.22
N TYR A 294 3.38 1.07 -9.53
CA TYR A 294 3.84 2.39 -9.12
C TYR A 294 4.43 3.14 -10.32
N MET A 295 4.56 4.46 -10.22
CA MET A 295 5.19 5.27 -11.27
C MET A 295 6.72 5.01 -11.36
N LYS A 296 7.33 4.54 -10.27
CA LYS A 296 8.74 4.20 -10.16
C LYS A 296 8.89 2.97 -9.27
N GLY A 297 9.63 1.98 -9.75
CA GLY A 297 9.93 0.75 -9.01
C GLY A 297 8.73 -0.13 -8.66
N GLY A 298 8.97 -1.05 -7.72
CA GLY A 298 8.09 -2.15 -7.36
C GLY A 298 8.05 -3.24 -8.44
N ALA A 299 7.22 -4.24 -8.19
CA ALA A 299 6.92 -5.30 -9.16
C ALA A 299 5.58 -4.98 -9.85
N PRO A 300 5.59 -4.37 -11.06
CA PRO A 300 4.35 -4.10 -11.78
C PRO A 300 3.65 -5.40 -12.16
N ARG A 301 2.31 -5.35 -12.25
CA ARG A 301 1.50 -6.47 -12.72
C ARG A 301 1.21 -6.29 -14.19
N LYS A 302 1.62 -7.29 -14.98
CA LYS A 302 1.40 -7.34 -16.43
C LYS A 302 0.24 -8.28 -16.76
N PHE A 303 -0.61 -7.85 -17.68
CA PHE A 303 -1.69 -8.63 -18.27
C PHE A 303 -1.44 -8.67 -19.77
N GLU A 304 -1.28 -9.86 -20.31
CA GLU A 304 -1.05 -10.08 -21.74
C GLU A 304 -2.35 -10.60 -22.36
N PHE A 305 -2.76 -9.93 -23.43
CA PHE A 305 -3.99 -10.22 -24.16
C PHE A 305 -3.69 -10.51 -25.63
N LYS A 306 -4.50 -11.38 -26.20
CA LYS A 306 -4.67 -11.54 -27.63
C LYS A 306 -6.04 -11.02 -28.02
N ARG A 307 -6.18 -10.62 -29.28
CA ARG A 307 -7.51 -10.27 -29.81
C ARG A 307 -8.36 -11.54 -29.88
N GLU A 308 -9.61 -11.44 -29.41
CA GLU A 308 -10.56 -12.55 -29.46
C GLU A 308 -10.86 -12.91 -30.93
N GLY A 309 -10.67 -14.18 -31.30
CA GLY A 309 -10.87 -14.67 -32.67
C GLY A 309 -9.73 -14.38 -33.66
N GLY A 310 -8.58 -13.87 -33.18
CA GLY A 310 -7.34 -13.71 -33.96
C GLY A 310 -6.30 -14.80 -33.72
#